data_AF-L9WK98-F1
#
_entry.id   AF-L9WK98-F1
#
_cell.length_a   1.000
_cell.length_b   1.000
_cell.length_c   1.000
_cell.angle_alpha   90.00
_cell.angle_beta   90.00
_cell.angle_gamma   90.00
#
_symmetry.space_group_name_H-M   'P 1'
#
loop_
_entity.id
_entity.type
_entity.pdbx_description
1 polymer ?
#
loop_
_entity_poly.entity_id
_entity_poly.type
_entity_poly.pdbx_seq_one_letter_code
_entity_poly.pdbx_strand_id
1 'polypeptide(L)'
;MIDDILFQQVALGIAVFAAFYVFYYVFDGALLGPEHSYWNGFRAAVLPSLDGKARELGLFTVNRAVSAEYACTVKAPLEEIETFLHEAGYDRNVLAGLKYRGDRADEDYEVTSWAKRVSGSPLIPDALAFWQTHVWVFDNQDGTFDLYAHYEYSSMNPTIAYQHLRAIGMDRERGVKEIKQDLIGDPFTHYVL
;
A
#
# COMPACT_ATOMS: atom_id res chain seq x y z
N MET A 1 -25.11 -6.74 -16.68
CA MET A 1 -23.94 -7.55 -16.23
C MET A 1 -22.63 -7.08 -16.84
N ILE A 2 -22.44 -7.09 -18.17
CA ILE A 2 -21.23 -6.51 -18.80
C ILE A 2 -21.19 -4.98 -18.64
N ASP A 3 -22.34 -4.32 -18.84
CA ASP A 3 -22.46 -2.86 -18.71
C ASP A 3 -22.18 -2.36 -17.28
N ASP A 4 -22.57 -3.14 -16.27
CA ASP A 4 -22.34 -2.81 -14.85
C ASP A 4 -20.86 -2.89 -14.47
N ILE A 5 -20.14 -3.90 -14.99
CA ILE A 5 -18.70 -4.05 -14.73
C ILE A 5 -17.91 -2.92 -15.38
N LEU A 6 -18.23 -2.60 -16.64
CA LEU A 6 -17.58 -1.50 -17.34
C LEU A 6 -17.87 -0.16 -16.65
N PHE A 7 -19.12 0.08 -16.24
CA PHE A 7 -19.48 1.28 -15.49
C PHE A 7 -18.71 1.40 -14.18
N GLN A 8 -18.61 0.31 -13.40
CA GLN A 8 -17.83 0.28 -12.15
C GLN A 8 -16.35 0.59 -12.39
N GLN A 9 -15.75 0.00 -13.44
CA GLN A 9 -14.35 0.26 -13.79
C GLN A 9 -14.13 1.73 -14.18
N VAL A 10 -15.03 2.31 -14.99
CA VAL A 10 -14.96 3.72 -15.39
C VAL A 10 -15.13 4.65 -14.19
N ALA A 11 -16.14 4.41 -13.34
CA ALA A 11 -16.39 5.22 -12.15
C ALA A 11 -15.21 5.18 -11.16
N LEU A 12 -14.65 3.98 -10.93
CA LEU A 12 -13.45 3.83 -10.12
C LEU A 12 -12.23 4.52 -10.75
N GLY A 13 -12.03 4.38 -12.06
CA GLY A 13 -10.96 5.07 -12.77
C GLY A 13 -11.06 6.59 -12.61
N ILE A 14 -12.26 7.16 -12.70
CA ILE A 14 -12.49 8.60 -12.46
C ILE A 14 -12.13 8.97 -11.02
N ALA A 15 -12.54 8.18 -10.03
CA ALA A 15 -12.21 8.44 -8.63
C ALA A 15 -10.70 8.37 -8.36
N VAL A 16 -10.00 7.38 -8.93
CA VAL A 16 -8.55 7.23 -8.82
C VAL A 16 -7.82 8.35 -9.56
N PHE A 17 -8.30 8.77 -10.72
CA PHE A 17 -7.75 9.93 -11.43
C PHE A 17 -7.89 11.21 -10.62
N ALA A 18 -9.05 11.44 -9.99
CA ALA A 18 -9.25 12.57 -9.10
C ALA A 18 -8.29 12.52 -7.90
N ALA A 19 -8.12 11.36 -7.28
CA ALA A 19 -7.16 11.17 -6.19
C ALA A 19 -5.72 11.46 -6.64
N PHE A 20 -5.28 10.88 -7.76
CA PHE A 20 -3.98 11.15 -8.37
C PHE A 20 -3.78 12.66 -8.61
N TYR A 21 -4.75 13.32 -9.25
CA TYR A 21 -4.67 14.75 -9.54
C TYR A 21 -4.56 15.58 -8.25
N VAL A 22 -5.34 15.26 -7.22
CA VAL A 22 -5.25 15.97 -5.94
C VAL A 22 -3.88 15.75 -5.29
N PHE A 23 -3.46 14.49 -5.11
CA PHE A 23 -2.23 14.21 -4.37
C PHE A 23 -0.96 14.62 -5.08
N TYR A 24 -0.84 14.34 -6.39
CA TYR A 24 0.41 14.55 -7.12
C TYR A 24 0.44 15.84 -7.93
N TYR A 25 -0.69 16.45 -8.29
CA TYR A 25 -0.70 17.69 -9.06
C TYR A 25 -1.09 18.92 -8.21
N VAL A 26 -2.11 18.83 -7.36
CA VAL A 26 -2.52 19.95 -6.51
C VAL A 26 -1.58 20.11 -5.30
N PHE A 27 -1.20 19.00 -4.67
CA PHE A 27 -0.34 18.99 -3.49
C PHE A 27 1.11 18.61 -3.77
N ASP A 28 1.48 18.31 -5.02
CA ASP A 28 2.85 17.96 -5.41
C ASP A 28 3.49 16.87 -4.54
N GLY A 29 2.70 15.86 -4.16
CA GLY A 29 3.12 14.76 -3.29
C GLY A 29 3.27 15.13 -1.81
N ALA A 30 3.10 16.39 -1.42
CA ALA A 30 3.37 16.88 -0.08
C ALA A 30 2.52 16.25 1.03
N LEU A 31 1.45 15.49 0.70
CA LEU A 31 0.61 14.78 1.67
C LEU A 31 0.94 13.28 1.80
N LEU A 32 2.02 12.82 1.17
CA LEU A 32 2.38 11.40 1.04
C LEU A 32 3.69 11.03 1.76
N GLY A 33 4.26 11.96 2.53
CA GLY A 33 5.48 11.76 3.31
C GLY A 33 5.26 11.11 4.69
N PRO A 34 6.35 10.93 5.46
CA PRO A 34 6.32 10.30 6.79
C PRO A 34 5.49 11.09 7.80
N GLU A 35 5.48 12.42 7.73
CA GLU A 35 4.70 13.32 8.59
C GLU A 35 3.18 13.17 8.46
N HIS A 36 2.71 12.44 7.45
CA HIS A 36 1.29 12.20 7.15
C HIS A 36 0.77 10.85 7.66
N SER A 37 1.26 10.40 8.82
CA SER A 37 0.88 9.10 9.44
C SER A 37 -0.62 8.97 9.77
N TYR A 38 -1.33 10.09 9.86
CA TYR A 38 -2.79 10.12 10.09
C TYR A 38 -3.60 9.37 9.03
N TRP A 39 -3.06 9.16 7.83
CA TRP A 39 -3.73 8.39 6.78
C TRP A 39 -4.06 6.97 7.23
N ASN A 40 -3.17 6.33 7.97
CA ASN A 40 -3.39 4.96 8.41
C ASN A 40 -4.52 4.89 9.46
N GLY A 41 -4.53 5.82 10.41
CA GLY A 41 -5.63 5.94 11.38
C GLY A 41 -6.98 6.21 10.71
N PHE A 42 -7.00 7.08 9.69
CA PHE A 42 -8.21 7.32 8.88
C PHE A 42 -8.68 6.05 8.15
N ARG A 43 -7.76 5.31 7.51
CA ARG A 43 -8.06 4.05 6.82
C ARG A 43 -8.60 3.00 7.79
N ALA A 44 -7.97 2.83 8.95
CA ALA A 44 -8.43 1.91 10.00
C ALA A 44 -9.85 2.26 10.51
N ALA A 45 -10.18 3.54 10.63
CA ALA A 45 -11.50 3.98 11.09
C ALA A 45 -12.62 3.77 10.03
N VAL A 46 -12.30 3.89 8.74
CA VAL A 46 -13.31 3.94 7.66
C VAL A 46 -13.45 2.62 6.91
N LEU A 47 -12.33 2.03 6.49
CA LEU A 47 -12.33 0.91 5.53
C LEU A 47 -13.06 -0.35 6.03
N PRO A 48 -12.98 -0.76 7.31
CA PRO A 48 -13.70 -1.94 7.80
C PRO A 48 -15.22 -1.87 7.59
N SER A 49 -15.82 -0.69 7.78
CA SER A 49 -17.26 -0.48 7.63
C SER A 49 -17.72 -0.51 6.17
N LEU A 50 -16.82 -0.26 5.23
CA LEU A 50 -17.11 -0.26 3.79
C LEU A 50 -16.92 -1.65 3.15
N ASP A 51 -16.22 -2.56 3.82
CA ASP A 51 -15.76 -3.82 3.22
C ASP A 51 -16.90 -4.72 2.74
N GLY A 52 -18.02 -4.79 3.48
CA GLY A 52 -19.19 -5.58 3.06
C GLY A 52 -19.74 -5.14 1.70
N LYS A 53 -19.98 -3.83 1.53
CA LYS A 53 -20.46 -3.26 0.27
C LYS A 53 -19.42 -3.36 -0.84
N ALA A 54 -18.14 -3.18 -0.53
CA ALA A 54 -17.06 -3.35 -1.50
C ALA A 54 -17.04 -4.79 -2.05
N ARG A 55 -17.23 -5.80 -1.19
CA ARG A 55 -17.27 -7.21 -1.59
C ARG A 55 -18.46 -7.57 -2.45
N GLU A 56 -19.62 -6.93 -2.26
CA GLU A 56 -20.77 -7.07 -3.17
C GLU A 56 -20.42 -6.63 -4.60
N LEU A 57 -19.47 -5.70 -4.77
CA LEU A 57 -18.93 -5.24 -6.06
C LEU A 57 -17.70 -6.05 -6.52
N GLY A 58 -17.35 -7.10 -5.79
CA GLY A 58 -16.16 -7.93 -6.03
C GLY A 58 -14.84 -7.24 -5.69
N LEU A 59 -14.86 -6.18 -4.87
CA LEU A 59 -13.68 -5.47 -4.38
C LEU A 59 -13.38 -5.85 -2.91
N PHE A 60 -12.27 -5.36 -2.37
CA PHE A 60 -12.01 -5.38 -0.94
C PHE A 60 -11.55 -4.01 -0.45
N THR A 61 -11.84 -3.71 0.82
CA THR A 61 -11.22 -2.58 1.53
C THR A 61 -10.39 -3.06 2.72
N VAL A 62 -10.57 -4.31 3.14
CA VAL A 62 -9.79 -4.97 4.19
C VAL A 62 -9.38 -6.37 3.73
N ASN A 63 -8.12 -6.77 3.93
CA ASN A 63 -7.67 -8.13 3.63
C ASN A 63 -6.62 -8.64 4.63
N ARG A 64 -6.55 -9.96 4.76
CA ARG A 64 -5.60 -10.62 5.65
C ARG A 64 -4.20 -10.60 5.03
N ALA A 65 -3.19 -10.28 5.83
CA ALA A 65 -1.79 -10.51 5.50
C ALA A 65 -1.47 -12.01 5.59
N VAL A 66 -0.64 -12.53 4.69
CA VAL A 66 -0.22 -13.94 4.70
C VAL A 66 1.28 -14.08 4.93
N SER A 67 1.72 -15.22 5.46
CA SER A 67 3.13 -15.47 5.78
C SER A 67 4.07 -15.33 4.58
N ALA A 68 3.59 -15.59 3.35
CA ALA A 68 4.38 -15.41 2.13
C ALA A 68 4.68 -13.93 1.79
N GLU A 69 4.00 -12.98 2.44
CA GLU A 69 4.22 -11.54 2.29
C GLU A 69 5.20 -11.02 3.36
N TYR A 70 5.55 -11.81 4.38
CA TYR A 70 6.48 -11.38 5.42
C TYR A 70 7.89 -11.17 4.85
N ALA A 71 8.45 -9.99 5.08
CA ALA A 71 9.80 -9.63 4.66
C ALA A 71 10.80 -9.84 5.80
N CYS A 72 10.63 -9.10 6.90
CA CYS A 72 11.54 -9.12 8.04
C CYS A 72 10.90 -8.48 9.28
N THR A 73 11.54 -8.68 10.43
CA THR A 73 11.24 -7.95 11.66
C THR A 73 12.36 -6.95 11.93
N VAL A 74 11.99 -5.76 12.33
CA VAL A 74 12.88 -4.62 12.56
C VAL A 74 12.74 -4.14 14.00
N LYS A 75 13.85 -3.78 14.62
CA LYS A 75 13.88 -3.12 15.93
C LYS A 75 14.35 -1.67 15.80
N ALA A 76 13.43 -0.79 15.45
CA ALA A 76 13.64 0.65 15.34
C ALA A 76 12.32 1.39 15.66
N PRO A 77 12.33 2.67 16.02
CA PRO A 77 11.11 3.49 16.10
C PRO A 77 10.34 3.48 14.76
N LEU A 78 9.01 3.52 14.82
CA LEU A 78 8.16 3.55 13.62
C LEU A 78 8.52 4.72 12.69
N GLU A 79 8.82 5.88 13.27
CA GLU A 79 9.22 7.08 12.53
C GLU A 79 10.48 6.83 11.67
N GLU A 80 11.46 6.09 12.19
CA GLU A 80 12.67 5.73 11.43
C GLU A 80 12.34 4.77 10.29
N ILE A 81 11.44 3.80 10.50
CA ILE A 81 10.95 2.89 9.44
C ILE A 81 10.28 3.70 8.33
N GLU A 82 9.42 4.64 8.70
CA GLU A 82 8.64 5.47 7.77
C GLU A 82 9.52 6.43 6.97
N THR A 83 10.50 7.07 7.63
CA THR A 83 11.52 7.89 6.96
C THR A 83 12.34 7.05 5.99
N PHE A 84 12.82 5.87 6.40
CA PHE A 84 13.55 4.96 5.52
C PHE A 84 12.75 4.60 4.28
N LEU A 85 11.48 4.19 4.44
CA LEU A 85 10.62 3.85 3.30
C LEU A 85 10.46 5.05 2.37
N HIS A 86 10.26 6.24 2.91
CA HIS A 86 10.15 7.44 2.09
C HIS A 86 11.43 7.75 1.30
N GLU A 87 12.59 7.71 1.95
CA GLU A 87 13.90 7.92 1.33
C GLU A 87 14.22 6.85 0.27
N ALA A 88 13.73 5.62 0.47
CA ALA A 88 13.81 4.53 -0.51
C ALA A 88 12.86 4.69 -1.72
N GLY A 89 12.08 5.78 -1.78
CA GLY A 89 11.19 6.13 -2.88
C GLY A 89 9.77 5.59 -2.73
N TYR A 90 9.34 5.26 -1.50
CA TYR A 90 7.95 4.88 -1.23
C TYR A 90 7.13 6.12 -0.83
N ASP A 91 5.90 6.18 -1.34
CA ASP A 91 4.89 7.13 -0.92
C ASP A 91 3.84 6.45 -0.05
N ARG A 92 3.17 7.19 0.84
CA ARG A 92 1.99 6.68 1.56
C ARG A 92 0.97 6.10 0.59
N ASN A 93 0.55 4.86 0.82
CA ASN A 93 -0.41 4.18 -0.06
C ASN A 93 -1.86 4.42 0.39
N VAL A 94 -2.33 5.66 0.23
CA VAL A 94 -3.63 6.11 0.76
C VAL A 94 -4.86 5.41 0.16
N LEU A 95 -4.71 4.78 -1.02
CA LEU A 95 -5.76 4.02 -1.70
C LEU A 95 -5.65 2.49 -1.51
N ALA A 96 -4.70 2.01 -0.71
CA ALA A 96 -4.62 0.59 -0.40
C ALA A 96 -5.76 0.12 0.50
N GLY A 97 -6.18 -1.14 0.30
CA GLY A 97 -6.97 -1.85 1.29
C GLY A 97 -6.18 -2.10 2.57
N LEU A 98 -6.82 -1.96 3.72
CA LEU A 98 -6.24 -2.14 5.06
C LEU A 98 -5.85 -3.60 5.29
N LYS A 99 -4.63 -3.84 5.78
CA LYS A 99 -4.16 -5.18 6.12
C LYS A 99 -4.41 -5.50 7.59
N TYR A 100 -4.74 -6.76 7.88
CA TYR A 100 -4.79 -7.29 9.25
C TYR A 100 -4.03 -8.60 9.36
N ARG A 101 -3.51 -8.90 10.56
CA ARG A 101 -2.89 -10.17 10.93
C ARG A 101 -3.84 -10.94 11.87
N GLY A 102 -3.66 -12.26 12.00
CA GLY A 102 -4.46 -13.06 12.93
C GLY A 102 -5.92 -13.24 12.48
N ASP A 103 -6.85 -13.11 13.43
CA ASP A 103 -8.28 -13.00 13.16
C ASP A 103 -8.66 -11.53 12.93
N ARG A 104 -9.66 -11.28 12.09
CA ARG A 104 -10.16 -9.92 11.85
C ARG A 104 -10.75 -9.32 13.14
N ALA A 105 -11.28 -10.15 14.03
CA ALA A 105 -11.85 -9.70 15.30
C ALA A 105 -10.81 -9.14 16.28
N ASP A 106 -9.53 -9.46 16.08
CA ASP A 106 -8.44 -9.00 16.96
C ASP A 106 -8.03 -7.55 16.66
N GLU A 107 -8.47 -7.00 15.52
CA GLU A 107 -8.16 -5.64 15.06
C GLU A 107 -6.64 -5.33 15.00
N ASP A 108 -5.80 -6.37 14.83
CA ASP A 108 -4.36 -6.24 14.57
C ASP A 108 -4.13 -5.77 13.14
N TYR A 109 -4.36 -4.48 12.92
CA TYR A 109 -4.21 -3.81 11.63
C TYR A 109 -2.79 -3.28 11.42
N GLU A 110 -2.41 -3.13 10.14
CA GLU A 110 -1.17 -2.43 9.79
C GLU A 110 -1.14 -1.04 10.44
N VAL A 111 0.04 -0.62 10.95
CA VAL A 111 0.25 0.71 11.52
C VAL A 111 0.70 1.72 10.46
N THR A 112 1.19 1.24 9.32
CA THR A 112 1.60 2.06 8.20
C THR A 112 1.61 1.28 6.89
N SER A 113 1.44 1.99 5.76
CA SER A 113 1.30 1.39 4.43
C SER A 113 1.81 2.33 3.33
N TRP A 114 2.62 1.78 2.45
CA TRP A 114 3.54 2.48 1.56
C TRP A 114 3.60 1.81 0.19
N ALA A 115 3.87 2.58 -0.85
CA ALA A 115 4.01 2.06 -2.21
C ALA A 115 5.14 2.75 -2.95
N LYS A 116 6.06 1.95 -3.48
CA LYS A 116 7.07 2.39 -4.44
C LYS A 116 6.58 2.08 -5.84
N ARG A 117 6.66 3.09 -6.70
CA ARG A 117 6.17 3.02 -8.08
C ARG A 117 7.29 3.45 -8.99
N VAL A 118 7.53 2.65 -10.03
CA VAL A 118 8.55 2.95 -11.04
C VAL A 118 7.94 2.69 -12.40
N SER A 119 7.74 3.75 -13.17
CA SER A 119 7.16 3.68 -14.52
C SER A 119 8.14 3.11 -15.54
N GLY A 120 9.44 3.37 -15.35
CA GLY A 120 10.49 3.09 -16.33
C GLY A 120 10.33 3.87 -17.64
N SER A 121 9.48 4.91 -17.67
CA SER A 121 9.16 5.67 -18.88
C SER A 121 9.32 7.17 -18.65
N PRO A 122 10.00 7.91 -19.55
CA PRO A 122 10.11 9.36 -19.43
C PRO A 122 8.78 10.09 -19.69
N LEU A 123 7.75 9.38 -20.18
CA LEU A 123 6.45 9.97 -20.55
C LEU A 123 5.37 9.72 -19.50
N ILE A 124 5.58 8.76 -18.59
CA ILE A 124 4.61 8.37 -17.58
C ILE A 124 5.23 8.69 -16.24
N PRO A 125 4.67 9.60 -15.43
CA PRO A 125 5.21 9.85 -14.10
C PRO A 125 5.10 8.58 -13.26
N ASP A 126 6.03 8.39 -12.31
CA ASP A 126 6.08 7.19 -11.48
C ASP A 126 4.80 6.96 -10.68
N ALA A 127 4.11 8.03 -10.26
CA ALA A 127 2.78 7.97 -9.66
C ALA A 127 1.73 7.20 -10.51
N LEU A 128 1.87 7.21 -11.84
CA LEU A 128 1.03 6.50 -12.79
C LEU A 128 1.66 5.19 -13.29
N ALA A 129 2.70 4.66 -12.63
CA ALA A 129 3.25 3.36 -12.98
C ALA A 129 2.17 2.27 -12.96
N PHE A 130 2.34 1.27 -13.82
CA PHE A 130 1.35 0.19 -13.94
C PHE A 130 1.37 -0.74 -12.73
N TRP A 131 2.53 -0.86 -12.10
CA TRP A 131 2.80 -1.74 -10.98
C TRP A 131 3.38 -0.96 -9.81
N GLN A 132 3.24 -1.52 -8.60
CA GLN A 132 3.80 -0.99 -7.37
C GLN A 132 4.34 -2.10 -6.48
N THR A 133 5.36 -1.78 -5.70
CA THR A 133 5.77 -2.57 -4.52
C THR A 133 5.03 -1.99 -3.34
N HIS A 134 4.06 -2.72 -2.79
CA HIS A 134 3.31 -2.31 -1.62
C HIS A 134 3.93 -2.93 -0.38
N VAL A 135 4.28 -2.08 0.58
CA VAL A 135 4.84 -2.45 1.88
C VAL A 135 3.89 -2.00 2.97
N TRP A 136 3.69 -2.83 3.98
CA TRP A 136 2.97 -2.47 5.19
C TRP A 136 3.65 -3.04 6.41
N VAL A 137 3.30 -2.48 7.58
CA VAL A 137 4.00 -2.77 8.83
C VAL A 137 3.00 -3.06 9.93
N PHE A 138 3.28 -4.07 10.75
CA PHE A 138 2.55 -4.33 12.00
C PHE A 138 3.44 -4.01 13.21
N ASP A 139 2.85 -3.45 14.26
CA ASP A 139 3.49 -3.26 15.56
C ASP A 139 3.34 -4.54 16.40
N ASN A 140 4.46 -5.10 16.87
CA ASN A 140 4.46 -6.30 17.71
C ASN A 140 4.23 -6.00 19.20
N GLN A 141 4.04 -4.73 19.58
CA GLN A 141 3.83 -4.24 20.95
C GLN A 141 5.00 -4.52 21.91
N ASP A 142 6.18 -4.84 21.37
CA ASP A 142 7.40 -5.12 22.11
C ASP A 142 8.59 -4.25 21.65
N GLY A 143 8.30 -3.19 20.88
CA GLY A 143 9.29 -2.31 20.26
C GLY A 143 9.93 -2.88 18.99
N THR A 144 9.35 -3.95 18.43
CA THR A 144 9.68 -4.46 17.10
C THR A 144 8.50 -4.31 16.14
N PHE A 145 8.82 -4.30 14.84
CA PHE A 145 7.86 -4.12 13.77
C PHE A 145 8.07 -5.17 12.68
N ASP A 146 6.99 -5.80 12.24
CA ASP A 146 7.03 -6.76 11.15
C ASP A 146 6.70 -6.06 9.83
N LEU A 147 7.62 -6.10 8.87
CA LEU A 147 7.43 -5.59 7.52
C LEU A 147 6.91 -6.71 6.63
N TYR A 148 5.89 -6.38 5.86
CA TYR A 148 5.29 -7.23 4.84
C TYR A 148 5.29 -6.51 3.49
N ALA A 149 5.36 -7.27 2.41
CA ALA A 149 5.33 -6.72 1.07
C ALA A 149 4.72 -7.66 0.02
N HIS A 150 4.18 -7.07 -1.03
CA HIS A 150 3.96 -7.74 -2.31
C HIS A 150 4.10 -6.77 -3.48
N TYR A 151 4.31 -7.32 -4.67
CA TYR A 151 4.28 -6.59 -5.93
C TYR A 151 2.92 -6.76 -6.58
N GLU A 152 2.29 -5.67 -7.00
CA GLU A 152 0.90 -5.68 -7.46
C GLU A 152 0.61 -4.56 -8.45
N TYR A 153 -0.59 -4.57 -9.05
CA TYR A 153 -1.06 -3.43 -9.83
C TYR A 153 -1.11 -2.16 -8.98
N SER A 154 -0.75 -1.03 -9.59
CA SER A 154 -0.73 0.25 -8.89
C SER A 154 -2.13 0.69 -8.46
N SER A 155 -2.26 1.07 -7.20
CA SER A 155 -3.49 1.67 -6.63
C SER A 155 -3.77 3.08 -7.16
N MET A 156 -2.75 3.76 -7.70
CA MET A 156 -2.83 5.15 -8.17
C MET A 156 -2.99 5.30 -9.67
N ASN A 157 -2.88 4.21 -10.43
CA ASN A 157 -3.07 4.27 -11.88
C ASN A 157 -4.55 4.06 -12.24
N PRO A 158 -5.24 5.09 -12.80
CA PRO A 158 -6.67 5.06 -13.08
C PRO A 158 -7.14 3.94 -14.01
N THR A 159 -6.23 3.43 -14.85
CA THR A 159 -6.54 2.40 -15.85
C THR A 159 -6.48 0.99 -15.29
N ILE A 160 -5.81 0.79 -14.14
CA ILE A 160 -5.49 -0.54 -13.61
C ILE A 160 -5.83 -0.72 -12.12
N ALA A 161 -6.12 0.36 -11.39
CA ALA A 161 -6.42 0.32 -9.95
C ALA A 161 -7.61 -0.59 -9.59
N TYR A 162 -8.53 -0.86 -10.52
CA TYR A 162 -9.60 -1.84 -10.31
C TYR A 162 -9.05 -3.27 -10.12
N GLN A 163 -7.91 -3.61 -10.72
CA GLN A 163 -7.26 -4.92 -10.54
C GLN A 163 -6.57 -5.00 -9.18
N HIS A 164 -5.98 -3.90 -8.71
CA HIS A 164 -5.45 -3.76 -7.34
C HIS A 164 -6.56 -4.02 -6.30
N LEU A 165 -7.71 -3.34 -6.41
CA LEU A 165 -8.83 -3.52 -5.49
C LEU A 165 -9.53 -4.89 -5.60
N ARG A 166 -9.12 -5.73 -6.55
CA ARG A 166 -9.55 -7.12 -6.72
C ARG A 166 -8.46 -8.14 -6.37
N ALA A 167 -7.28 -7.68 -5.96
CA ALA A 167 -6.13 -8.51 -5.60
C ALA A 167 -5.69 -9.44 -6.75
N ILE A 168 -5.80 -8.96 -7.99
CA ILE A 168 -5.41 -9.71 -9.19
C ILE A 168 -3.91 -9.51 -9.43
N GLY A 169 -3.20 -10.59 -9.79
CA GLY A 169 -1.82 -10.50 -10.26
C GLY A 169 -0.77 -10.18 -9.20
N MET A 170 -1.07 -10.40 -7.91
CA MET A 170 -0.11 -10.18 -6.82
C MET A 170 1.05 -11.17 -6.89
N ASP A 171 2.27 -10.65 -6.84
CA ASP A 171 3.52 -11.39 -6.74
C ASP A 171 4.19 -11.08 -5.41
N ARG A 172 3.99 -11.99 -4.45
CA ARG A 172 4.48 -11.86 -3.07
C ARG A 172 5.99 -12.02 -2.99
N GLU A 173 6.54 -12.99 -3.72
CA GLU A 173 7.97 -13.27 -3.72
C GLU A 173 8.76 -12.06 -4.24
N ARG A 174 8.28 -11.47 -5.34
CA ARG A 174 8.90 -10.26 -5.88
C ARG A 174 8.84 -9.09 -4.91
N GLY A 175 7.69 -8.81 -4.30
CA GLY A 175 7.58 -7.70 -3.36
C GLY A 175 8.49 -7.85 -2.15
N VAL A 176 8.55 -9.05 -1.56
CA VAL A 176 9.49 -9.36 -0.47
C VAL A 176 10.94 -9.21 -0.90
N LYS A 177 11.28 -9.64 -2.11
CA LYS A 177 12.63 -9.48 -2.66
C LYS A 177 13.02 -8.01 -2.83
N GLU A 178 12.12 -7.19 -3.39
CA GLU A 178 12.38 -5.76 -3.64
C GLU A 178 12.61 -4.99 -2.34
N ILE A 179 11.76 -5.16 -1.32
CA ILE A 179 11.97 -4.47 -0.03
C ILE A 179 13.25 -4.93 0.67
N LYS A 180 13.60 -6.23 0.57
CA LYS A 180 14.88 -6.73 1.10
C LYS A 180 16.08 -6.13 0.38
N GLN A 181 15.99 -5.89 -0.93
CA GLN A 181 17.05 -5.24 -1.68
C GLN A 181 17.22 -3.77 -1.28
N ASP A 182 16.10 -3.06 -1.08
CA ASP A 182 16.11 -1.67 -0.59
C ASP A 182 16.75 -1.60 0.82
N LEU A 183 16.48 -2.58 1.69
CA LEU A 183 17.06 -2.64 3.05
C LEU A 183 18.59 -2.86 3.05
N ILE A 184 19.13 -3.72 2.18
CA ILE A 184 20.57 -4.07 2.14
C ILE A 184 21.45 -2.90 1.72
N GLY A 185 20.89 -1.94 0.96
CA GLY A 185 21.60 -0.76 0.49
C GLY A 185 21.80 0.34 1.55
N ASP A 186 21.26 0.16 2.75
CA ASP A 186 20.97 1.26 3.67
C ASP A 186 21.52 1.03 5.09
N PRO A 187 21.91 2.10 5.84
CA PRO A 187 22.24 2.01 7.27
C PRO A 187 21.17 1.29 8.12
N PHE A 188 19.93 1.21 7.64
CA PHE A 188 18.82 0.52 8.29
C PHE A 188 19.03 -1.00 8.47
N THR A 189 19.97 -1.61 7.73
CA THR A 189 20.27 -3.06 7.83
C THR A 189 20.58 -3.50 9.27
N HIS A 190 21.17 -2.63 10.09
CA HIS A 190 21.55 -2.96 11.47
C HIS A 190 20.35 -3.14 12.43
N TYR A 191 19.16 -2.71 12.02
CA TYR A 191 17.93 -2.86 12.79
C TYR A 191 17.15 -4.15 12.45
N VAL A 192 17.52 -4.86 11.40
CA VAL A 192 16.88 -6.11 10.99
C VAL A 192 17.33 -7.24 11.92
N LEU A 193 16.36 -7.97 12.47
CA LEU A 193 16.57 -9.10 13.39
C LEU A 193 16.73 -10.44 12.66
#